data_AF-A0AA39GEN9-F1
#
_entry.id   AF-A0AA39GEN9-F1
#
_cell.length_a   1.000
_cell.length_b   1.000
_cell.length_c   1.000
_cell.angle_alpha   90.00
_cell.angle_beta   90.00
_cell.angle_gamma   90.00
#
_symmetry.space_group_name_H-M   'P 1'
#
loop_
_entity.id
_entity.type
_entity.pdbx_description
1 polymer ?
#
loop_
_entity_poly.entity_id
_entity_poly.type
_entity_poly.pdbx_seq_one_letter_code
_entity_poly.pdbx_strand_id
1 'polypeptide(L)'
;MNNSFLAIENCHVLITGASGGVGTAAIKEFLSNGCKVTALDKVPLDISKLGLEDGATQRLCTIQGDLRIEDAVQRAFATAAERFGPPQILVANAAITDETKHPRIWEIETETWDNVYSVNVRGVFLSIKHFVLGVEKVQKQTGRELENVSIIITGSDTGVFGQAGHAEYASGKAGLQYGLVKTVKNEIVTINRKARINAVAPGWINTAMIGDRLDDPIEHWAEAEATTALRKIAEPEDVARCMAFLASHRTGGHITGQCINVDGGLEGRLLFRTPDKLAQPTQQPKDIASIKPSVSPPKPRRKLKISISVDFDAISGYMGTGHCAQNTIADYSAGLFGANVGVDRLLKVFQRNGIADKVTWFIPGHSMETFPRQTRSIIDSGAEIGLHGYSHEGASALTEEQERDILLKCISLATDLRGGRKPVGYRAPLYDIRESTLMLLHEHGFLYDSSLNSYDAVPYHVTIPPVGYTPHIPDYTKSASSWMKPTPMLRAGGPKDAVSVPSLIEIPVSWYTEDATPLNFYPNSHSTHGYVGTAAVEQMWWDRFNWLWEHESWIEENGEGSSFGTVFPIILHPECAGRSHIIGMIQNFIEGLRTKMACAHEGEIVFETMETIAKEWKESREEHY
;
A
#
# COMPACT_ATOMS: atom_id res chain seq x y z
N MET A 1 18.40 -26.85 -35.82
CA MET A 1 17.31 -25.84 -35.85
C MET A 1 17.72 -24.76 -34.86
N ASN A 2 17.86 -23.50 -35.29
CA ASN A 2 18.04 -22.40 -34.36
C ASN A 2 16.68 -22.19 -33.68
N ASN A 3 16.53 -22.64 -32.44
CA ASN A 3 15.36 -22.31 -31.64
C ASN A 3 15.39 -20.81 -31.33
N SER A 4 14.28 -20.11 -31.60
CA SER A 4 14.05 -18.73 -31.15
C SER A 4 14.20 -18.63 -29.64
N PHE A 5 14.39 -17.40 -29.17
CA PHE A 5 14.48 -17.12 -27.74
C PHE A 5 13.23 -17.59 -26.98
N LEU A 6 12.04 -17.47 -27.57
CA LEU A 6 10.78 -17.86 -26.95
C LEU A 6 10.52 -19.38 -26.99
N ALA A 7 11.14 -20.15 -27.89
CA ALA A 7 10.92 -21.59 -27.99
C ALA A 7 9.42 -21.99 -28.10
N ILE A 8 8.65 -21.23 -28.89
CA ILE A 8 7.21 -21.47 -29.13
C ILE A 8 6.94 -21.85 -30.60
N GLU A 9 7.97 -22.21 -31.37
CA GLU A 9 7.81 -22.61 -32.76
C GLU A 9 6.88 -23.82 -32.85
N ASN A 10 6.03 -23.82 -33.87
CA ASN A 10 5.04 -24.87 -34.12
C ASN A 10 3.96 -25.05 -33.05
N CYS A 11 3.99 -24.31 -31.93
CA CYS A 11 2.84 -24.23 -31.02
C CYS A 11 1.63 -23.69 -31.79
N HIS A 12 0.46 -24.26 -31.50
CA HIS A 12 -0.81 -23.79 -32.00
C HIS A 12 -1.42 -22.80 -31.01
N VAL A 13 -1.64 -21.58 -31.49
CA VAL A 13 -2.18 -20.44 -30.77
C VAL A 13 -3.58 -20.15 -31.28
N LEU A 14 -4.58 -20.10 -30.40
CA LEU A 14 -5.90 -19.59 -30.73
C LEU A 14 -6.04 -18.19 -30.15
N ILE A 15 -6.39 -17.21 -30.99
CA ILE A 15 -6.54 -15.81 -30.63
C ILE A 15 -8.00 -15.41 -30.83
N THR A 16 -8.64 -14.89 -29.79
CA THR A 16 -10.00 -14.33 -29.88
C THR A 16 -9.96 -12.81 -30.05
N GLY A 17 -10.96 -12.21 -30.70
CA GLY A 17 -10.92 -10.78 -31.02
C GLY A 17 -9.81 -10.47 -32.03
N ALA A 18 -9.57 -11.43 -32.92
CA ALA A 18 -8.41 -11.48 -33.81
C ALA A 18 -8.41 -10.39 -34.88
N SER A 19 -9.58 -9.81 -35.18
CA SER A 19 -9.72 -8.73 -36.17
C SER A 19 -9.50 -7.33 -35.56
N GLY A 20 -9.36 -7.22 -34.23
CA GLY A 20 -9.05 -5.96 -33.54
C GLY A 20 -7.56 -5.60 -33.57
N GLY A 21 -7.21 -4.37 -33.17
CA GLY A 21 -5.83 -3.85 -33.21
C GLY A 21 -4.81 -4.77 -32.52
N VAL A 22 -5.00 -5.03 -31.22
CA VAL A 22 -4.14 -5.96 -30.45
C VAL A 22 -4.20 -7.39 -31.02
N GLY A 23 -5.36 -7.83 -31.49
CA GLY A 23 -5.54 -9.16 -32.08
C GLY A 23 -4.69 -9.37 -33.33
N THR A 24 -4.71 -8.40 -34.25
CA THR A 24 -3.89 -8.45 -35.47
C THR A 24 -2.39 -8.38 -35.18
N ALA A 25 -1.96 -7.58 -34.20
CA ALA A 25 -0.58 -7.55 -33.74
C ALA A 25 -0.16 -8.89 -33.12
N ALA A 26 -1.00 -9.51 -32.31
CA ALA A 26 -0.75 -10.83 -31.75
C ALA A 26 -0.64 -11.91 -32.84
N ILE A 27 -1.48 -11.88 -33.88
CA ILE A 27 -1.35 -12.79 -35.04
C ILE A 27 0.04 -12.67 -35.68
N LYS A 28 0.47 -11.44 -35.97
CA LYS A 28 1.79 -11.17 -36.58
C LYS A 28 2.92 -11.65 -35.67
N GLU A 29 2.86 -11.33 -34.38
CA GLU A 29 3.87 -11.72 -33.39
C GLU A 29 4.02 -13.24 -33.31
N PHE A 30 2.93 -13.98 -33.11
CA PHE A 30 2.99 -15.44 -33.02
C PHE A 30 3.37 -16.11 -34.35
N LEU A 31 2.92 -15.58 -35.50
CA LEU A 31 3.36 -16.09 -36.80
C LEU A 31 4.87 -15.84 -37.04
N SER A 32 5.40 -14.69 -36.63
CA SER A 32 6.83 -14.38 -36.75
C SER A 32 7.70 -15.30 -35.88
N ASN A 33 7.18 -15.74 -34.73
CA ASN A 33 7.81 -16.73 -33.84
C ASN A 33 7.60 -18.19 -34.29
N GLY A 34 7.11 -18.43 -35.51
CA GLY A 34 6.98 -19.78 -36.07
C GLY A 34 5.76 -20.57 -35.58
N CYS A 35 4.80 -19.94 -34.88
CA CYS A 35 3.58 -20.62 -34.41
C CYS A 35 2.59 -20.90 -35.56
N LYS A 36 1.62 -21.78 -35.29
CA LYS A 36 0.40 -21.91 -36.08
C LYS A 36 -0.68 -21.11 -35.37
N VAL A 37 -1.41 -20.26 -36.07
CA VAL A 37 -2.38 -19.33 -35.47
C VAL A 37 -3.77 -19.60 -36.01
N THR A 38 -4.72 -19.80 -35.11
CA THR A 38 -6.15 -19.72 -35.41
C THR A 38 -6.69 -18.39 -34.90
N ALA A 39 -7.15 -17.56 -35.83
CA ALA A 39 -7.78 -16.27 -35.58
C ALA A 39 -9.31 -16.44 -35.51
N LEU A 40 -9.88 -16.22 -34.33
CA LEU A 40 -11.32 -16.28 -34.08
C LEU A 40 -11.89 -14.88 -33.81
N ASP A 41 -12.86 -14.47 -34.61
CA ASP A 41 -13.56 -13.19 -34.42
C ASP A 41 -15.00 -13.26 -34.94
N LYS A 42 -15.87 -12.38 -34.46
CA LYS A 42 -17.22 -12.21 -35.00
C LYS A 42 -17.19 -11.59 -36.39
N VAL A 43 -16.21 -10.71 -36.65
CA VAL A 43 -16.00 -10.05 -37.95
C VAL A 43 -14.92 -10.80 -38.73
N PRO A 44 -15.12 -11.10 -40.03
CA PRO A 44 -14.11 -11.74 -40.84
C PRO A 44 -12.79 -10.96 -40.85
N LEU A 45 -11.68 -11.68 -40.64
CA LEU A 45 -10.34 -11.09 -40.68
C LEU A 45 -9.93 -10.76 -42.12
N ASP A 46 -9.56 -9.51 -42.38
CA ASP A 46 -8.99 -9.10 -43.65
C ASP A 46 -7.49 -9.44 -43.69
N ILE A 47 -7.18 -10.64 -44.19
CA ILE A 47 -5.80 -11.16 -44.26
C ILE A 47 -4.90 -10.24 -45.10
N SER A 48 -5.44 -9.53 -46.09
CA SER A 48 -4.65 -8.65 -46.96
C SER A 48 -4.00 -7.49 -46.21
N LYS A 49 -4.63 -7.04 -45.10
CA LYS A 49 -4.13 -5.95 -44.24
C LYS A 49 -3.06 -6.39 -43.25
N LEU A 50 -2.81 -7.69 -43.10
CA LEU A 50 -1.81 -8.17 -42.16
C LEU A 50 -0.38 -7.99 -42.66
N GLY A 51 -0.16 -7.89 -43.99
CA GLY A 51 1.18 -7.74 -44.57
C GLY A 51 2.11 -8.90 -44.22
N LEU A 52 1.60 -10.13 -44.26
CA LEU A 52 2.35 -11.32 -43.88
C LEU A 52 3.39 -11.70 -44.94
N GLU A 53 4.54 -12.21 -44.51
CA GLU A 53 5.57 -12.78 -45.39
C GLU A 53 5.10 -14.07 -46.09
N ASP A 54 5.75 -14.40 -47.21
CA ASP A 54 5.44 -15.60 -47.99
C ASP A 54 5.53 -16.87 -47.13
N GLY A 55 4.45 -17.65 -47.11
CA GLY A 55 4.33 -18.90 -46.36
C GLY A 55 3.75 -18.76 -44.94
N ALA A 56 3.71 -17.56 -44.35
CA ALA A 56 3.06 -17.35 -43.05
C ALA A 56 1.53 -17.61 -43.11
N THR A 57 0.89 -17.32 -44.24
CA THR A 57 -0.53 -17.59 -44.49
C THR A 57 -0.89 -19.08 -44.37
N GLN A 58 0.03 -20.01 -44.65
CA GLN A 58 -0.24 -21.45 -44.51
C GLN A 58 -0.40 -21.88 -43.05
N ARG A 59 0.20 -21.11 -42.13
CA ARG A 59 0.13 -21.28 -40.67
C ARG A 59 -1.00 -20.47 -40.04
N LEU A 60 -1.81 -19.77 -40.83
CA LEU A 60 -2.97 -19.02 -40.37
C LEU A 60 -4.28 -19.75 -40.74
N CYS A 61 -5.19 -19.85 -39.79
CA CYS A 61 -6.56 -20.30 -39.98
C CYS A 61 -7.50 -19.22 -39.44
N THR A 62 -8.50 -18.81 -40.23
CA THR A 62 -9.48 -17.81 -39.80
C THR A 62 -10.83 -18.48 -39.57
N ILE A 63 -11.44 -18.23 -38.42
CA ILE A 63 -12.76 -18.74 -38.06
C ILE A 63 -13.65 -17.56 -37.67
N GLN A 64 -14.83 -17.50 -38.28
CA GLN A 64 -15.85 -16.55 -37.87
C GLN A 64 -16.74 -17.17 -36.79
N GLY A 65 -16.90 -16.49 -35.65
CA GLY A 65 -17.74 -16.97 -34.56
C GLY A 65 -17.99 -15.92 -33.48
N ASP A 66 -19.20 -15.94 -32.91
CA ASP A 66 -19.59 -15.06 -31.81
C ASP A 66 -19.30 -15.73 -30.47
N LEU A 67 -18.43 -15.13 -29.66
CA LEU A 67 -18.05 -15.66 -28.34
C LEU A 67 -19.19 -15.65 -27.32
N ARG A 68 -20.28 -14.94 -27.60
CA ARG A 68 -21.51 -14.99 -26.79
C ARG A 68 -22.27 -16.29 -26.99
N ILE A 69 -21.93 -17.15 -27.95
CA ILE A 69 -22.65 -18.38 -28.25
C ILE A 69 -21.73 -19.57 -27.98
N GLU A 70 -22.02 -20.35 -26.94
CA GLU A 70 -21.16 -21.47 -26.51
C GLU A 70 -20.94 -22.50 -27.61
N ASP A 71 -22.00 -22.91 -28.33
CA ASP A 71 -21.87 -23.83 -29.45
C ASP A 71 -20.97 -23.29 -30.57
N ALA A 72 -20.94 -21.98 -30.79
CA ALA A 72 -20.05 -21.37 -31.78
C ALA A 72 -18.59 -21.43 -31.31
N VAL A 73 -18.33 -21.15 -30.02
CA VAL A 73 -16.99 -21.31 -29.42
C VAL A 73 -16.54 -22.76 -29.50
N GLN A 74 -17.40 -23.72 -29.12
CA GLN A 74 -17.09 -25.14 -29.20
C GLN A 74 -16.71 -25.57 -30.62
N ARG A 75 -17.50 -25.17 -31.63
CA ARG A 75 -17.21 -25.47 -33.04
C ARG A 75 -15.90 -24.84 -33.49
N ALA A 76 -15.63 -23.59 -33.09
CA ALA A 76 -14.39 -22.91 -33.44
C ALA A 76 -13.16 -23.66 -32.90
N PHE A 77 -13.19 -24.11 -31.65
CA PHE A 77 -12.10 -24.92 -31.07
C PHE A 77 -11.95 -26.28 -31.77
N ALA A 78 -13.06 -26.92 -32.18
CA ALA A 78 -13.01 -28.17 -32.94
C ALA A 78 -12.36 -27.98 -34.31
N THR A 79 -12.80 -26.97 -35.07
CA THR A 79 -12.22 -26.64 -36.39
C THR A 79 -10.75 -26.23 -36.28
N ALA A 80 -10.37 -25.47 -35.25
CA ALA A 80 -8.97 -25.16 -34.97
C ALA A 80 -8.15 -26.45 -34.75
N ALA A 81 -8.69 -27.37 -33.95
CA ALA A 81 -8.05 -28.64 -33.64
C ALA A 81 -7.88 -29.55 -34.86
N GLU A 82 -8.88 -29.59 -35.75
CA GLU A 82 -8.80 -30.34 -37.01
C GLU A 82 -7.70 -29.80 -37.93
N ARG A 83 -7.50 -28.48 -37.95
CA ARG A 83 -6.54 -27.85 -38.85
C ARG A 83 -5.09 -27.99 -38.39
N PHE A 84 -4.82 -27.72 -37.11
CA PHE A 84 -3.44 -27.60 -36.60
C PHE A 84 -3.13 -28.50 -35.40
N GLY A 85 -4.08 -29.34 -34.96
CA GLY A 85 -4.02 -30.04 -33.67
C GLY A 85 -4.59 -29.19 -32.54
N PRO A 86 -4.73 -29.70 -31.31
CA PRO A 86 -5.28 -28.94 -30.19
C PRO A 86 -4.46 -27.65 -29.96
N PRO A 87 -5.09 -26.49 -29.71
CA PRO A 87 -4.37 -25.31 -29.27
C PRO A 87 -3.58 -25.57 -27.98
N GLN A 88 -2.31 -25.17 -27.94
CA GLN A 88 -1.52 -25.15 -26.70
C GLN A 88 -1.53 -23.76 -26.04
N ILE A 89 -1.77 -22.71 -26.81
CA ILE A 89 -1.82 -21.34 -26.31
C ILE A 89 -3.19 -20.75 -26.62
N LEU A 90 -3.86 -20.18 -25.63
CA LEU A 90 -5.05 -19.36 -25.80
C LEU A 90 -4.70 -17.90 -25.50
N VAL A 91 -5.00 -17.00 -26.44
CA VAL A 91 -5.02 -15.56 -26.24
C VAL A 91 -6.48 -15.11 -26.25
N ALA A 92 -7.05 -14.97 -25.06
CA ALA A 92 -8.43 -14.51 -24.86
C ALA A 92 -8.44 -12.97 -24.86
N ASN A 93 -8.46 -12.39 -26.05
CA ASN A 93 -8.27 -10.95 -26.27
C ASN A 93 -9.56 -10.18 -26.60
N ALA A 94 -10.61 -10.85 -27.07
CA ALA A 94 -11.86 -10.19 -27.44
C ALA A 94 -12.42 -9.31 -26.31
N ALA A 95 -12.71 -8.05 -26.64
CA ALA A 95 -13.38 -7.12 -25.76
C ALA A 95 -14.12 -6.05 -26.59
N ILE A 96 -15.17 -5.49 -26.00
CA ILE A 96 -15.90 -4.33 -26.50
C ILE A 96 -16.12 -3.32 -25.37
N THR A 97 -16.21 -2.06 -25.75
CA THR A 97 -16.65 -0.92 -24.94
C THR A 97 -17.02 0.21 -25.93
N ASP A 98 -17.89 1.13 -25.54
CA ASP A 98 -18.24 2.30 -26.35
C ASP A 98 -17.48 3.52 -25.80
N GLU A 99 -16.28 3.78 -26.33
CA GLU A 99 -15.45 4.92 -25.92
C GLU A 99 -16.02 6.28 -26.33
N THR A 100 -17.09 6.32 -27.14
CA THR A 100 -17.69 7.59 -27.58
C THR A 100 -18.69 8.17 -26.56
N LYS A 101 -18.99 7.43 -25.50
CA LYS A 101 -19.94 7.80 -24.46
C LYS A 101 -19.34 7.57 -23.08
N HIS A 102 -19.69 8.44 -22.12
CA HIS A 102 -19.22 8.35 -20.73
C HIS A 102 -20.38 8.43 -19.73
N PRO A 103 -21.37 7.52 -19.82
CA PRO A 103 -22.51 7.54 -18.90
C PRO A 103 -22.05 7.32 -17.46
N ARG A 104 -22.64 8.05 -16.52
CA ARG A 104 -22.43 7.73 -15.10
C ARG A 104 -23.09 6.38 -14.81
N ILE A 105 -22.64 5.69 -13.75
CA ILE A 105 -23.11 4.31 -13.49
C ILE A 105 -24.64 4.18 -13.41
N TRP A 106 -25.35 5.20 -12.89
CA TRP A 106 -26.81 5.22 -12.81
C TRP A 106 -27.53 5.59 -14.12
N GLU A 107 -26.79 5.90 -15.18
CA GLU A 107 -27.26 6.21 -16.53
C GLU A 107 -26.99 5.07 -17.52
N ILE A 108 -26.21 4.05 -17.13
CA ILE A 108 -25.91 2.90 -17.99
C ILE A 108 -27.18 2.05 -18.14
N GLU A 109 -27.62 1.87 -19.39
CA GLU A 109 -28.71 0.95 -19.71
C GLU A 109 -28.28 -0.50 -19.46
N THR A 110 -29.16 -1.30 -18.85
CA THR A 110 -28.89 -2.72 -18.58
C THR A 110 -28.47 -3.50 -19.82
N GLU A 111 -29.05 -3.19 -21.00
CA GLU A 111 -28.67 -3.85 -22.26
C GLU A 111 -27.21 -3.58 -22.64
N THR A 112 -26.72 -2.36 -22.40
CA THR A 112 -25.30 -2.01 -22.64
C THR A 112 -24.40 -2.80 -21.69
N TRP A 113 -24.75 -2.82 -20.39
CA TRP A 113 -24.02 -3.60 -19.38
C TRP A 113 -23.96 -5.09 -19.75
N ASP A 114 -25.11 -5.69 -20.04
CA ASP A 114 -25.24 -7.10 -20.39
C ASP A 114 -24.49 -7.43 -21.68
N ASN A 115 -24.54 -6.56 -22.69
CA ASN A 115 -23.81 -6.76 -23.93
C ASN A 115 -22.30 -6.75 -23.69
N VAL A 116 -21.75 -5.78 -22.94
CA VAL A 116 -20.32 -5.73 -22.61
C VAL A 116 -19.89 -6.96 -21.82
N TYR A 117 -20.64 -7.35 -20.77
CA TYR A 117 -20.34 -8.55 -19.99
C TYR A 117 -20.44 -9.84 -20.79
N SER A 118 -21.40 -9.93 -21.72
CA SER A 118 -21.60 -11.11 -22.56
C SER A 118 -20.40 -11.42 -23.46
N VAL A 119 -19.69 -10.38 -23.92
CA VAL A 119 -18.48 -10.50 -24.72
C VAL A 119 -17.25 -10.61 -23.82
N ASN A 120 -17.04 -9.61 -22.96
CA ASN A 120 -15.78 -9.41 -22.26
C ASN A 120 -15.56 -10.46 -21.17
N VAL A 121 -16.61 -10.81 -20.41
CA VAL A 121 -16.49 -11.74 -19.29
C VAL A 121 -16.92 -13.14 -19.71
N ARG A 122 -18.14 -13.28 -20.23
CA ARG A 122 -18.67 -14.60 -20.62
C ARG A 122 -17.93 -15.19 -21.82
N GLY A 123 -17.55 -14.38 -22.80
CA GLY A 123 -16.76 -14.84 -23.95
C GLY A 123 -15.37 -15.36 -23.55
N VAL A 124 -14.69 -14.69 -22.61
CA VAL A 124 -13.41 -15.15 -22.05
C VAL A 124 -13.59 -16.46 -21.28
N PHE A 125 -14.62 -16.55 -20.42
CA PHE A 125 -14.96 -17.78 -19.72
C PHE A 125 -15.16 -18.96 -20.68
N LEU A 126 -15.99 -18.79 -21.72
CA LEU A 126 -16.27 -19.85 -22.69
C LEU A 126 -15.01 -20.27 -23.46
N SER A 127 -14.15 -19.30 -23.81
CA SER A 127 -12.88 -19.58 -24.48
C SER A 127 -11.96 -20.43 -23.61
N ILE A 128 -11.82 -20.09 -22.32
CA ILE A 128 -11.02 -20.86 -21.36
C ILE A 128 -11.61 -22.25 -21.16
N LYS A 129 -12.94 -22.35 -20.98
CA LYS A 129 -13.64 -23.63 -20.80
C LYS A 129 -13.32 -24.60 -21.95
N HIS A 130 -13.51 -24.16 -23.20
CA HIS A 130 -13.30 -25.04 -24.36
C HIS A 130 -11.83 -25.31 -24.65
N PHE A 131 -10.94 -24.38 -24.34
CA PHE A 131 -9.49 -24.61 -24.38
C PHE A 131 -9.07 -25.71 -23.40
N VAL A 132 -9.46 -25.60 -22.12
CA VAL A 132 -9.10 -26.57 -21.08
C VAL A 132 -9.72 -27.95 -21.36
N LEU A 133 -10.99 -28.01 -21.80
CA LEU A 133 -11.62 -29.26 -22.22
C LEU A 133 -10.89 -29.91 -23.41
N GLY A 134 -10.42 -29.12 -24.37
CA GLY A 134 -9.61 -29.60 -25.49
C GLY A 134 -8.28 -30.20 -25.03
N VAL A 135 -7.56 -29.50 -24.15
CA VAL A 135 -6.31 -29.97 -23.53
C VAL A 135 -6.56 -31.29 -22.79
N GLU A 136 -7.53 -31.32 -21.88
CA GLU A 136 -7.84 -32.50 -21.07
C GLU A 136 -8.19 -33.71 -21.96
N LYS A 137 -9.03 -33.51 -22.98
CA LYS A 137 -9.43 -34.56 -23.92
C LYS A 137 -8.22 -35.18 -24.61
N VAL A 138 -7.32 -34.36 -25.17
CA VAL A 138 -6.14 -34.88 -25.88
C VAL A 138 -5.17 -35.58 -24.93
N GLN A 139 -4.95 -35.04 -23.74
CA GLN A 139 -4.04 -35.68 -22.77
C GLN A 139 -4.59 -37.02 -22.28
N LYS A 140 -5.90 -37.14 -22.05
CA LYS A 140 -6.54 -38.42 -21.72
C LYS A 140 -6.42 -39.44 -22.86
N GLN A 141 -6.59 -39.00 -24.11
CA GLN A 141 -6.49 -39.87 -25.28
C GLN A 141 -5.04 -40.34 -25.56
N THR A 142 -4.06 -39.48 -25.32
CA THR A 142 -2.64 -39.76 -25.62
C THR A 142 -1.85 -40.31 -24.43
N GLY A 143 -2.38 -40.17 -23.21
CA GLY A 143 -1.68 -40.54 -21.97
C GLY A 143 -0.48 -39.65 -21.65
N ARG A 144 -0.35 -38.48 -22.29
CA ARG A 144 0.79 -37.56 -22.15
C ARG A 144 0.29 -36.14 -21.95
N GLU A 145 0.98 -35.38 -21.10
CA GLU A 145 0.71 -33.94 -20.96
C GLU A 145 1.13 -33.20 -22.24
N LEU A 146 0.31 -32.23 -22.67
CA LEU A 146 0.69 -31.31 -23.73
C LEU A 146 1.79 -30.37 -23.22
N GLU A 147 2.79 -30.14 -24.05
CA GLU A 147 3.81 -29.14 -23.73
C GLU A 147 3.28 -27.73 -23.97
N ASN A 148 3.80 -26.77 -23.20
CA ASN A 148 3.51 -25.34 -23.31
C ASN A 148 2.03 -24.93 -23.27
N VAL A 149 1.23 -25.52 -22.37
CA VAL A 149 -0.15 -25.10 -22.14
C VAL A 149 -0.17 -23.73 -21.45
N SER A 150 -0.65 -22.69 -22.14
CA SER A 150 -0.68 -21.33 -21.60
C SER A 150 -1.94 -20.57 -22.00
N ILE A 151 -2.52 -19.83 -21.06
CA ILE A 151 -3.65 -18.93 -21.29
C ILE A 151 -3.22 -17.51 -20.99
N ILE A 152 -3.42 -16.60 -21.95
CA ILE A 152 -3.21 -15.18 -21.79
C ILE A 152 -4.54 -14.47 -21.94
N ILE A 153 -4.94 -13.70 -20.93
CA ILE A 153 -6.14 -12.86 -20.97
C ILE A 153 -5.73 -11.40 -21.19
N THR A 154 -6.44 -10.68 -22.06
CA THR A 154 -6.28 -9.23 -22.15
C THR A 154 -7.08 -8.55 -21.03
N GLY A 155 -6.38 -8.06 -20.01
CA GLY A 155 -6.89 -7.19 -18.96
C GLY A 155 -7.01 -5.74 -19.43
N SER A 156 -6.95 -4.79 -18.49
CA SER A 156 -6.82 -3.35 -18.75
C SER A 156 -6.42 -2.64 -17.45
N ASP A 157 -5.68 -1.54 -17.58
CA ASP A 157 -5.46 -0.55 -16.53
C ASP A 157 -6.76 -0.01 -15.90
N THR A 158 -7.85 0.10 -16.66
CA THR A 158 -9.19 0.45 -16.16
C THR A 158 -9.70 -0.56 -15.12
N GLY A 159 -9.27 -1.83 -15.21
CA GLY A 159 -9.55 -2.84 -14.20
C GLY A 159 -8.71 -2.70 -12.92
N VAL A 160 -7.72 -1.81 -12.93
CA VAL A 160 -6.85 -1.47 -11.79
C VAL A 160 -7.33 -0.19 -11.11
N PHE A 161 -7.50 0.87 -11.89
CA PHE A 161 -7.76 2.22 -11.38
C PHE A 161 -9.22 2.66 -11.52
N GLY A 162 -10.00 1.98 -12.36
CA GLY A 162 -11.32 2.44 -12.79
C GLY A 162 -11.23 3.47 -13.92
N GLN A 163 -12.31 3.65 -14.66
CA GLN A 163 -12.47 4.73 -15.65
C GLN A 163 -13.88 5.29 -15.51
N ALA A 164 -13.99 6.59 -15.26
CA ALA A 164 -15.28 7.27 -15.22
C ALA A 164 -15.97 7.11 -16.59
N GLY A 165 -17.25 6.74 -16.58
CA GLY A 165 -18.01 6.48 -17.80
C GLY A 165 -18.08 5.01 -18.25
N HIS A 166 -17.23 4.13 -17.70
CA HIS A 166 -17.06 2.76 -18.22
C HIS A 166 -17.06 1.71 -17.10
N ALA A 167 -18.03 1.81 -16.18
CA ALA A 167 -18.13 0.92 -15.03
C ALA A 167 -18.33 -0.55 -15.44
N GLU A 168 -19.10 -0.80 -16.51
CA GLU A 168 -19.33 -2.11 -17.10
C GLU A 168 -18.06 -2.76 -17.65
N TYR A 169 -17.18 -1.97 -18.28
CA TYR A 169 -15.90 -2.45 -18.79
C TYR A 169 -14.88 -2.67 -17.67
N ALA A 170 -14.67 -1.65 -16.83
CA ALA A 170 -13.69 -1.67 -15.74
C ALA A 170 -13.96 -2.81 -14.74
N SER A 171 -15.21 -2.98 -14.32
CA SER A 171 -15.61 -4.08 -13.41
C SER A 171 -15.41 -5.45 -14.04
N GLY A 172 -15.73 -5.62 -15.33
CA GLY A 172 -15.45 -6.84 -16.08
C GLY A 172 -13.96 -7.17 -16.13
N LYS A 173 -13.12 -6.20 -16.49
CA LYS A 173 -11.65 -6.38 -16.58
C LYS A 173 -11.02 -6.68 -15.22
N ALA A 174 -11.43 -5.98 -14.16
CA ALA A 174 -11.03 -6.28 -12.78
C ALA A 174 -11.39 -7.73 -12.39
N GLY A 175 -12.62 -8.16 -12.67
CA GLY A 175 -13.09 -9.52 -12.40
C GLY A 175 -12.27 -10.59 -13.13
N LEU A 176 -11.84 -10.32 -14.37
CA LEU A 176 -10.96 -11.23 -15.12
C LEU A 176 -9.55 -11.29 -14.53
N GLN A 177 -8.88 -10.14 -14.37
CA GLN A 177 -7.45 -10.10 -14.05
C GLN A 177 -7.13 -10.35 -12.57
N TYR A 178 -8.05 -10.00 -11.66
CA TYR A 178 -7.87 -10.18 -10.21
C TYR A 178 -8.75 -11.28 -9.60
N GLY A 179 -9.80 -11.72 -10.30
CA GLY A 179 -10.62 -12.87 -9.89
C GLY A 179 -10.29 -14.13 -10.70
N LEU A 180 -10.70 -14.15 -11.97
CA LEU A 180 -10.65 -15.34 -12.83
C LEU A 180 -9.23 -15.91 -12.97
N VAL A 181 -8.24 -15.06 -13.24
CA VAL A 181 -6.82 -15.48 -13.34
C VAL A 181 -6.33 -16.13 -12.05
N LYS A 182 -6.69 -15.57 -10.88
CA LYS A 182 -6.23 -16.06 -9.57
C LYS A 182 -6.84 -17.43 -9.23
N THR A 183 -8.07 -17.68 -9.66
CA THR A 183 -8.76 -18.96 -9.46
C THR A 183 -8.27 -20.01 -10.46
N VAL A 184 -8.34 -19.73 -11.76
CA VAL A 184 -8.03 -20.72 -12.81
C VAL A 184 -6.58 -21.20 -12.74
N LYS A 185 -5.63 -20.38 -12.25
CA LYS A 185 -4.24 -20.83 -12.09
C LYS A 185 -4.10 -22.04 -11.14
N ASN A 186 -4.96 -22.12 -10.12
CA ASN A 186 -4.94 -23.19 -9.13
C ASN A 186 -5.66 -24.44 -9.66
N GLU A 187 -6.64 -24.25 -10.56
CA GLU A 187 -7.44 -25.33 -11.12
C GLU A 187 -6.73 -26.00 -12.31
N ILE A 188 -6.16 -25.21 -13.24
CA ILE A 188 -5.62 -25.73 -14.51
C ILE A 188 -4.43 -26.67 -14.32
N VAL A 189 -3.69 -26.54 -13.20
CA VAL A 189 -2.56 -27.43 -12.87
C VAL A 189 -2.99 -28.86 -12.56
N THR A 190 -4.25 -29.07 -12.17
CA THR A 190 -4.83 -30.41 -12.00
C THR A 190 -5.05 -31.13 -13.34
N ILE A 191 -5.17 -30.36 -14.42
CA ILE A 191 -5.31 -30.85 -15.79
C ILE A 191 -3.93 -31.03 -16.43
N ASN A 192 -3.02 -30.07 -16.27
CA ASN A 192 -1.65 -30.15 -16.78
C ASN A 192 -0.70 -29.46 -15.81
N ARG A 193 0.28 -30.21 -15.28
CA ARG A 193 1.16 -29.75 -14.18
C ARG A 193 2.02 -28.54 -14.53
N LYS A 194 2.20 -28.24 -15.81
CA LYS A 194 3.01 -27.11 -16.32
C LYS A 194 2.15 -25.98 -16.88
N ALA A 195 0.82 -26.08 -16.80
CA ALA A 195 -0.09 -25.10 -17.37
C ALA A 195 -0.04 -23.77 -16.60
N ARG A 196 -0.20 -22.67 -17.34
CA ARG A 196 -0.09 -21.31 -16.82
C ARG A 196 -1.24 -20.45 -17.31
N ILE A 197 -1.64 -19.49 -16.50
CA ILE A 197 -2.57 -18.44 -16.90
C ILE A 197 -2.11 -17.09 -16.35
N ASN A 198 -2.08 -16.07 -17.21
CA ASN A 198 -1.74 -14.70 -16.84
C ASN A 198 -2.64 -13.71 -17.57
N ALA A 199 -2.69 -12.47 -17.06
CA ALA A 199 -3.27 -11.33 -17.75
C ALA A 199 -2.18 -10.37 -18.23
N VAL A 200 -2.41 -9.75 -19.38
CA VAL A 200 -1.69 -8.56 -19.85
C VAL A 200 -2.69 -7.41 -19.79
N ALA A 201 -2.42 -6.37 -19.00
CA ALA A 201 -3.30 -5.22 -18.81
C ALA A 201 -2.71 -4.00 -19.51
N PRO A 202 -3.17 -3.67 -20.72
CA PRO A 202 -2.68 -2.50 -21.44
C PRO A 202 -3.25 -1.21 -20.85
N GLY A 203 -2.52 -0.11 -21.04
CA GLY A 203 -3.03 1.25 -20.90
C GLY A 203 -3.68 1.74 -22.21
N TRP A 204 -3.58 3.04 -22.51
CA TRP A 204 -3.95 3.57 -23.82
C TRP A 204 -3.14 2.90 -24.94
N ILE A 205 -3.84 2.27 -25.90
CA ILE A 205 -3.23 1.60 -27.06
C ILE A 205 -3.68 2.23 -28.36
N ASN A 206 -2.72 2.68 -29.16
CA ASN A 206 -2.94 3.26 -30.48
C ASN A 206 -3.69 2.27 -31.41
N THR A 207 -5.02 2.33 -31.41
CA THR A 207 -5.90 1.44 -32.17
C THR A 207 -7.14 2.20 -32.61
N ALA A 208 -7.80 1.69 -33.65
CA ALA A 208 -9.08 2.24 -34.12
C ALA A 208 -10.19 2.25 -33.04
N MET A 209 -10.04 1.51 -31.93
CA MET A 209 -11.00 1.52 -30.81
C MET A 209 -11.00 2.84 -30.03
N ILE A 210 -9.87 3.56 -29.99
CA ILE A 210 -9.76 4.88 -29.35
C ILE A 210 -10.52 5.96 -30.14
N GLY A 211 -10.73 5.76 -31.45
CA GLY A 211 -11.37 6.75 -32.31
C GLY A 211 -10.61 8.08 -32.32
N ASP A 212 -11.36 9.19 -32.38
CA ASP A 212 -10.85 10.56 -32.42
C ASP A 212 -10.56 11.13 -31.01
N ARG A 213 -10.67 10.31 -29.95
CA ARG A 213 -10.64 10.75 -28.53
C ARG A 213 -9.31 11.39 -28.10
N LEU A 214 -8.21 11.02 -28.75
CA LEU A 214 -6.89 11.60 -28.48
C LEU A 214 -6.39 12.46 -29.64
N ASP A 215 -7.30 12.97 -30.50
CA ASP A 215 -6.93 13.85 -31.61
C ASP A 215 -6.59 15.27 -31.15
N ASP A 216 -7.14 15.72 -30.01
CA ASP A 216 -6.69 16.96 -29.36
C ASP A 216 -5.34 16.70 -28.66
N PRO A 217 -4.26 17.39 -29.06
CA PRO A 217 -2.95 17.23 -28.41
C PRO A 217 -2.96 17.53 -26.91
N ILE A 218 -3.89 18.36 -26.43
CA ILE A 218 -4.02 18.68 -25.00
C ILE A 218 -4.65 17.50 -24.24
N GLU A 219 -5.69 16.89 -24.81
CA GLU A 219 -6.37 15.73 -24.24
C GLU A 219 -5.49 14.49 -24.29
N HIS A 220 -4.80 14.26 -25.42
CA HIS A 220 -3.77 13.22 -25.55
C HIS A 220 -2.71 13.36 -24.47
N TRP A 221 -2.20 14.58 -24.26
CA TRP A 221 -1.23 14.83 -23.21
C TRP A 221 -1.81 14.54 -21.83
N ALA A 222 -2.98 15.09 -21.51
CA ALA A 222 -3.57 15.01 -20.17
C ALA A 222 -3.98 13.57 -19.77
N GLU A 223 -4.61 12.83 -20.69
CA GLU A 223 -5.16 11.50 -20.39
C GLU A 223 -4.13 10.37 -20.58
N ALA A 224 -3.14 10.55 -21.47
CA ALA A 224 -2.28 9.46 -21.91
C ALA A 224 -0.78 9.63 -21.65
N GLU A 225 -0.27 10.87 -21.53
CA GLU A 225 1.18 11.12 -21.32
C GLU A 225 1.51 11.70 -19.94
N ALA A 226 0.65 12.56 -19.40
CA ALA A 226 0.91 13.31 -18.16
C ALA A 226 0.90 12.42 -16.90
N THR A 227 0.18 11.31 -16.98
CA THR A 227 0.04 10.29 -15.94
C THR A 227 0.95 9.08 -16.18
N THR A 228 1.63 9.01 -17.32
CA THR A 228 2.41 7.84 -17.75
C THR A 228 3.90 8.11 -17.70
N ALA A 229 4.66 7.32 -16.93
CA ALA A 229 6.11 7.54 -16.74
C ALA A 229 6.90 7.58 -18.06
N LEU A 230 6.57 6.74 -19.04
CA LEU A 230 7.21 6.72 -20.36
C LEU A 230 6.76 7.84 -21.31
N ARG A 231 5.75 8.64 -20.94
CA ARG A 231 5.19 9.76 -21.72
C ARG A 231 4.81 9.38 -23.15
N LYS A 232 4.21 8.21 -23.32
CA LYS A 232 3.71 7.73 -24.60
C LYS A 232 2.61 6.71 -24.41
N ILE A 233 1.71 6.61 -25.38
CA ILE A 233 0.79 5.49 -25.51
C ILE A 233 1.54 4.23 -25.97
N ALA A 234 0.99 3.07 -25.62
CA ALA A 234 1.55 1.80 -26.08
C ALA A 234 1.05 1.47 -27.49
N GLU A 235 1.88 0.76 -28.25
CA GLU A 235 1.49 0.24 -29.56
C GLU A 235 0.89 -1.18 -29.40
N PRO A 236 -0.01 -1.63 -30.29
CA PRO A 236 -0.55 -2.98 -30.25
C PRO A 236 0.53 -4.08 -30.16
N GLU A 237 1.68 -3.84 -30.78
CA GLU A 237 2.82 -4.74 -30.76
C GLU A 237 3.48 -4.84 -29.38
N ASP A 238 3.42 -3.80 -28.54
CA ASP A 238 3.94 -3.86 -27.16
C ASP A 238 3.15 -4.90 -26.34
N VAL A 239 1.82 -4.91 -26.51
CA VAL A 239 0.93 -5.89 -25.88
C VAL A 239 1.18 -7.29 -26.44
N ALA A 240 1.25 -7.43 -27.76
CA ALA A 240 1.47 -8.70 -28.43
C ALA A 240 2.79 -9.38 -28.01
N ARG A 241 3.88 -8.60 -27.91
CA ARG A 241 5.18 -9.10 -27.44
C ARG A 241 5.12 -9.61 -25.99
N CYS A 242 4.41 -8.89 -25.11
CA CYS A 242 4.20 -9.32 -23.73
C CYS A 242 3.38 -10.63 -23.67
N MET A 243 2.34 -10.76 -24.50
CA MET A 243 1.56 -12.00 -24.62
C MET A 243 2.45 -13.18 -25.06
N ALA A 244 3.31 -12.99 -26.07
CA ALA A 244 4.23 -14.02 -26.53
C ALA A 244 5.28 -14.41 -25.47
N PHE A 245 5.81 -13.42 -24.74
CA PHE A 245 6.72 -13.64 -23.61
C PHE A 245 6.09 -14.50 -22.51
N LEU A 246 4.85 -14.21 -22.11
CA LEU A 246 4.14 -14.98 -21.07
C LEU A 246 3.68 -16.35 -21.57
N ALA A 247 3.36 -16.48 -22.86
CA ALA A 247 2.92 -17.73 -23.46
C ALA A 247 4.05 -18.77 -23.58
N SER A 248 5.30 -18.32 -23.61
CA SER A 248 6.47 -19.19 -23.70
C SER A 248 6.77 -19.92 -22.39
N HIS A 249 7.02 -21.23 -22.46
CA HIS A 249 7.53 -22.01 -21.32
C HIS A 249 8.97 -21.64 -20.95
N ARG A 250 9.75 -21.14 -21.90
CA ARG A 250 11.16 -20.80 -21.70
C ARG A 250 11.31 -19.51 -20.91
N THR A 251 10.51 -18.49 -21.22
CA THR A 251 10.56 -17.19 -20.54
C THR A 251 9.50 -17.04 -19.45
N GLY A 252 8.30 -17.54 -19.67
CA GLY A 252 7.17 -17.48 -18.76
C GLY A 252 6.94 -18.74 -17.92
N GLY A 253 7.83 -19.75 -17.97
CA GLY A 253 7.63 -21.07 -17.38
C GLY A 253 7.32 -21.11 -15.87
N HIS A 254 7.69 -20.06 -15.14
CA HIS A 254 7.40 -19.89 -13.71
C HIS A 254 6.51 -18.66 -13.40
N ILE A 255 5.85 -18.10 -14.40
CA ILE A 255 4.93 -16.97 -14.23
C ILE A 255 3.50 -17.47 -14.43
N THR A 256 2.71 -17.49 -13.36
CA THR A 256 1.28 -17.82 -13.41
C THR A 256 0.53 -17.02 -12.35
N GLY A 257 -0.72 -16.65 -12.62
CA GLY A 257 -1.54 -15.86 -11.73
C GLY A 257 -1.20 -14.38 -11.68
N GLN A 258 -0.40 -13.88 -12.63
CA GLN A 258 0.04 -12.49 -12.67
C GLN A 258 -0.81 -11.67 -13.63
N CYS A 259 -0.94 -10.39 -13.32
CA CYS A 259 -1.42 -9.37 -14.23
C CYS A 259 -0.23 -8.44 -14.49
N ILE A 260 0.23 -8.40 -15.74
CA ILE A 260 1.37 -7.58 -16.15
C ILE A 260 0.83 -6.35 -16.88
N ASN A 261 1.13 -5.18 -16.33
CA ASN A 261 0.75 -3.92 -16.95
C ASN A 261 1.65 -3.60 -18.16
N VAL A 262 1.03 -3.20 -19.26
CA VAL A 262 1.68 -2.69 -20.48
C VAL A 262 1.07 -1.31 -20.77
N ASP A 263 1.31 -0.39 -19.85
CA ASP A 263 0.67 0.93 -19.78
C ASP A 263 1.69 2.08 -19.74
N GLY A 264 2.98 1.79 -19.90
CA GLY A 264 4.04 2.79 -19.84
C GLY A 264 4.33 3.35 -18.45
N GLY A 265 3.86 2.68 -17.38
CA GLY A 265 4.00 3.15 -16.00
C GLY A 265 2.96 4.21 -15.66
N LEU A 266 1.70 3.94 -16.00
CA LEU A 266 0.57 4.80 -15.68
C LEU A 266 0.39 4.91 -14.16
N GLU A 267 0.32 6.13 -13.66
CA GLU A 267 0.08 6.47 -12.26
C GLU A 267 -1.22 7.30 -12.12
N GLY A 268 -1.93 7.13 -11.00
CA GLY A 268 -3.15 7.89 -10.70
C GLY A 268 -2.93 9.37 -10.36
N ARG A 269 -1.73 9.92 -10.59
CA ARG A 269 -1.36 11.31 -10.34
C ARG A 269 -0.65 11.89 -11.56
N LEU A 270 -0.74 13.20 -11.73
CA LEU A 270 0.07 13.91 -12.72
C LEU A 270 1.55 13.80 -12.34
N LEU A 271 2.31 13.07 -13.15
CA LEU A 271 3.77 12.98 -13.02
C LEU A 271 4.45 14.21 -13.61
N PHE A 272 3.85 14.76 -14.66
CA PHE A 272 4.39 15.90 -15.38
C PHE A 272 3.34 17.02 -15.35
N ARG A 273 3.75 18.18 -14.80
CA ARG A 273 2.97 19.41 -14.93
C ARG A 273 3.13 19.92 -16.35
N THR A 274 2.12 20.66 -16.83
CA THR A 274 1.97 21.13 -18.22
C THR A 274 3.31 21.55 -18.83
N PRO A 275 3.63 21.16 -20.07
CA PRO A 275 4.84 21.65 -20.72
C PRO A 275 4.68 23.16 -20.86
N ASP A 276 5.53 23.94 -20.22
CA ASP A 276 5.67 25.35 -20.54
C ASP A 276 6.10 25.46 -22.02
N LYS A 277 5.08 25.63 -22.87
CA LYS A 277 5.11 26.02 -24.29
C LYS A 277 5.87 25.07 -25.23
N LEU A 278 5.11 24.40 -26.09
CA LEU A 278 5.56 24.07 -27.44
C LEU A 278 6.28 25.29 -28.05
N ALA A 279 7.56 25.13 -28.33
CA ALA A 279 8.42 26.16 -28.86
C ALA A 279 7.88 26.70 -30.19
N GLN A 280 7.51 27.98 -30.24
CA GLN A 280 7.55 28.73 -31.49
C GLN A 280 8.93 29.40 -31.64
N PRO A 281 9.55 29.34 -32.82
CA PRO A 281 10.83 29.99 -33.03
C PRO A 281 10.62 31.49 -33.30
N THR A 282 11.40 32.31 -32.60
CA THR A 282 11.94 33.66 -32.94
C THR A 282 11.62 34.78 -31.95
N GLN A 283 12.65 35.27 -31.26
CA GLN A 283 13.29 36.59 -31.51
C GLN A 283 14.52 36.77 -30.61
N GLN A 284 15.53 37.46 -31.13
CA GLN A 284 16.84 37.71 -30.52
C GLN A 284 16.77 38.34 -29.11
N PRO A 285 17.74 38.05 -28.23
CA PRO A 285 17.78 38.63 -26.90
C PRO A 285 18.15 40.12 -26.98
N LYS A 286 17.37 40.97 -26.30
CA LYS A 286 17.81 42.31 -25.92
C LYS A 286 18.48 42.25 -24.56
N ASP A 287 19.63 42.91 -24.50
CA ASP A 287 20.44 43.12 -23.30
C ASP A 287 19.60 43.55 -22.09
N ILE A 288 19.77 42.86 -20.97
CA ILE A 288 19.37 43.35 -19.66
C ILE A 288 20.61 43.42 -18.77
N ALA A 289 20.86 44.63 -18.32
CA ALA A 289 22.01 45.04 -17.54
C ALA A 289 22.15 44.28 -16.21
N SER A 290 23.41 44.12 -15.80
CA SER A 290 23.84 43.51 -14.54
C SER A 290 23.20 44.15 -13.32
N ILE A 291 22.42 43.37 -12.56
CA ILE A 291 22.01 43.71 -11.19
C ILE A 291 23.08 43.16 -10.23
N LYS A 292 23.61 44.05 -9.39
CA LYS A 292 24.56 43.71 -8.31
C LYS A 292 23.91 42.75 -7.29
N PRO A 293 24.68 41.89 -6.61
CA PRO A 293 24.13 40.83 -5.77
C PRO A 293 23.36 41.44 -4.60
N SER A 294 22.05 41.18 -4.59
CA SER A 294 21.21 41.31 -3.42
C SER A 294 21.72 40.33 -2.37
N VAL A 295 21.91 40.80 -1.15
CA VAL A 295 22.15 39.96 0.04
C VAL A 295 21.07 38.87 0.04
N SER A 296 21.50 37.60 -0.04
CA SER A 296 20.56 36.48 0.04
C SER A 296 19.80 36.57 1.36
N PRO A 297 18.46 36.38 1.39
CA PRO A 297 17.75 36.24 2.65
C PRO A 297 18.37 35.08 3.46
N PRO A 298 18.32 35.12 4.80
CA PRO A 298 18.78 34.00 5.61
C PRO A 298 18.11 32.71 5.10
N LYS A 299 18.92 31.67 4.90
CA LYS A 299 18.40 30.37 4.47
C LYS A 299 17.47 29.86 5.59
N PRO A 300 16.21 29.49 5.29
CA PRO A 300 15.33 28.94 6.31
C PRO A 300 15.97 27.68 6.90
N ARG A 301 16.04 27.64 8.23
CA ARG A 301 16.61 26.51 8.98
C ARG A 301 15.52 25.46 9.21
N ARG A 302 15.90 24.18 9.16
CA ARG A 302 15.00 23.06 9.47
C ARG A 302 15.37 22.39 10.77
N LYS A 303 14.39 21.82 11.45
CA LYS A 303 14.59 20.92 12.60
C LYS A 303 13.52 19.84 12.62
N LEU A 304 13.96 18.58 12.55
CA LEU A 304 13.14 17.38 12.64
C LEU A 304 13.76 16.44 13.68
N LYS A 305 13.00 16.11 14.71
CA LYS A 305 13.42 15.21 15.79
C LYS A 305 12.83 13.83 15.55
N ILE A 306 13.67 12.83 15.39
CA ILE A 306 13.27 11.43 15.28
C ILE A 306 13.11 10.89 16.70
N SER A 307 11.91 10.43 17.03
CA SER A 307 11.58 9.81 18.31
C SER A 307 11.28 8.34 18.10
N ILE A 308 12.22 7.46 18.43
CA ILE A 308 11.96 6.02 18.43
C ILE A 308 11.56 5.62 19.85
N SER A 309 10.37 5.07 20.01
CA SER A 309 9.92 4.45 21.24
C SER A 309 9.64 2.95 21.07
N VAL A 310 9.76 2.22 22.17
CA VAL A 310 9.50 0.79 22.23
C VAL A 310 8.52 0.49 23.35
N ASP A 311 7.40 -0.14 23.01
CA ASP A 311 6.39 -0.57 23.96
C ASP A 311 6.66 -2.05 24.28
N PHE A 312 7.16 -2.31 25.49
CA PHE A 312 7.61 -3.65 25.91
C PHE A 312 6.45 -4.50 26.47
N ASP A 313 5.44 -4.71 25.64
CA ASP A 313 4.17 -5.34 26.02
C ASP A 313 4.34 -6.79 26.47
N ALA A 314 5.08 -7.59 25.69
CA ALA A 314 5.37 -8.98 25.99
C ALA A 314 4.12 -9.80 26.39
N ILE A 315 4.15 -10.48 27.54
CA ILE A 315 3.00 -11.26 28.04
C ILE A 315 1.84 -10.35 28.41
N SER A 316 2.11 -9.17 28.98
CA SER A 316 1.07 -8.24 29.41
C SER A 316 0.15 -7.83 28.27
N GLY A 317 0.68 -7.63 27.05
CA GLY A 317 -0.15 -7.37 25.87
C GLY A 317 -1.25 -8.42 25.65
N TYR A 318 -0.98 -9.70 25.91
CA TYR A 318 -1.96 -10.80 25.79
C TYR A 318 -2.84 -10.97 27.04
N MET A 319 -2.49 -10.36 28.17
CA MET A 319 -3.25 -10.38 29.42
C MET A 319 -4.23 -9.22 29.55
N GLY A 320 -3.89 -8.05 29.01
CA GLY A 320 -4.73 -6.87 29.00
C GLY A 320 -5.45 -6.73 27.67
N THR A 321 -4.97 -5.86 26.80
CA THR A 321 -5.67 -5.48 25.56
C THR A 321 -5.89 -6.62 24.57
N GLY A 322 -4.95 -7.56 24.44
CA GLY A 322 -5.07 -8.77 23.63
C GLY A 322 -5.75 -9.93 24.36
N HIS A 323 -6.36 -9.70 25.52
CA HIS A 323 -6.99 -10.75 26.31
C HIS A 323 -8.19 -11.36 25.60
N CYS A 324 -8.21 -12.68 25.57
CA CYS A 324 -9.35 -13.47 25.17
C CYS A 324 -9.40 -14.73 26.02
N ALA A 325 -10.62 -15.17 26.39
CA ALA A 325 -10.81 -16.41 27.15
C ALA A 325 -10.29 -17.65 26.40
N GLN A 326 -10.11 -17.55 25.08
CA GLN A 326 -9.56 -18.59 24.21
C GLN A 326 -8.02 -18.52 24.06
N ASN A 327 -7.34 -17.53 24.65
CA ASN A 327 -5.88 -17.45 24.60
C ASN A 327 -5.26 -18.70 25.23
N THR A 328 -4.26 -19.25 24.54
CA THR A 328 -3.53 -20.46 24.90
C THR A 328 -2.07 -20.15 25.20
N ILE A 329 -1.32 -21.14 25.67
CA ILE A 329 0.13 -21.03 25.87
C ILE A 329 0.87 -20.63 24.57
N ALA A 330 0.32 -20.95 23.39
CA ALA A 330 0.91 -20.55 22.12
C ALA A 330 0.90 -19.03 21.96
N ASP A 331 -0.16 -18.35 22.41
CA ASP A 331 -0.31 -16.90 22.29
C ASP A 331 0.65 -16.19 23.25
N TYR A 332 0.67 -16.62 24.51
CA TYR A 332 1.64 -16.12 25.49
C TYR A 332 3.10 -16.40 25.11
N SER A 333 3.37 -17.44 24.30
CA SER A 333 4.71 -17.74 23.80
C SER A 333 5.25 -16.64 22.88
N ALA A 334 4.38 -15.88 22.21
CA ALA A 334 4.79 -14.72 21.42
C ALA A 334 5.25 -13.56 22.33
N GLY A 335 4.57 -13.33 23.45
CA GLY A 335 5.03 -12.40 24.49
C GLY A 335 6.38 -12.82 25.09
N LEU A 336 6.57 -14.11 25.36
CA LEU A 336 7.86 -14.67 25.78
C LEU A 336 8.96 -14.46 24.73
N PHE A 337 8.63 -14.58 23.43
CA PHE A 337 9.57 -14.26 22.36
C PHE A 337 9.98 -12.78 22.39
N GLY A 338 9.02 -11.86 22.58
CA GLY A 338 9.30 -10.43 22.69
C GLY A 338 10.35 -10.13 23.76
N ALA A 339 10.19 -10.69 24.95
CA ALA A 339 11.15 -10.54 26.03
C ALA A 339 12.48 -11.29 25.79
N ASN A 340 12.43 -12.58 25.46
CA ASN A 340 13.64 -13.41 25.42
C ASN A 340 14.50 -13.21 24.18
N VAL A 341 13.93 -12.65 23.11
CA VAL A 341 14.60 -12.49 21.82
C VAL A 341 14.45 -11.07 21.28
N GLY A 342 13.24 -10.52 21.31
CA GLY A 342 12.94 -9.22 20.72
C GLY A 342 13.72 -8.07 21.34
N VAL A 343 13.71 -7.97 22.68
CA VAL A 343 14.42 -6.91 23.43
C VAL A 343 15.92 -6.92 23.08
N ASP A 344 16.57 -8.07 23.19
CA ASP A 344 18.01 -8.19 22.92
C ASP A 344 18.36 -7.89 21.45
N ARG A 345 17.44 -8.13 20.50
CA ARG A 345 17.63 -7.77 19.09
C ARG A 345 17.53 -6.27 18.86
N LEU A 346 16.49 -5.62 19.42
CA LEU A 346 16.30 -4.18 19.30
C LEU A 346 17.46 -3.41 19.94
N LEU A 347 17.86 -3.78 21.16
CA LEU A 347 19.02 -3.16 21.83
C LEU A 347 20.29 -3.25 20.98
N LYS A 348 20.54 -4.39 20.31
CA LYS A 348 21.68 -4.53 19.38
C LYS A 348 21.56 -3.62 18.16
N VAL A 349 20.37 -3.49 17.58
CA VAL A 349 20.14 -2.57 16.44
C VAL A 349 20.39 -1.14 16.85
N PHE A 350 19.88 -0.71 18.01
CA PHE A 350 20.08 0.64 18.51
C PHE A 350 21.54 0.92 18.89
N GLN A 351 22.21 -0.01 19.56
CA GLN A 351 23.62 0.10 19.91
C GLN A 351 24.51 0.19 18.68
N ARG A 352 24.26 -0.66 17.67
CA ARG A 352 25.00 -0.63 16.39
C ARG A 352 24.84 0.70 15.66
N ASN A 353 23.70 1.35 15.83
CA ASN A 353 23.39 2.63 15.22
C ASN A 353 23.78 3.84 16.09
N GLY A 354 24.29 3.62 17.30
CA GLY A 354 24.71 4.69 18.21
C GLY A 354 23.54 5.52 18.74
N ILE A 355 22.35 4.91 18.90
CA ILE A 355 21.13 5.58 19.36
C ILE A 355 20.51 4.90 20.58
N ALA A 356 21.21 3.99 21.25
CA ALA A 356 20.65 3.21 22.36
C ALA A 356 20.17 4.08 23.54
N ASP A 357 20.89 5.15 23.84
CA ASP A 357 20.57 6.18 24.85
C ASP A 357 19.61 7.28 24.34
N LYS A 358 19.16 7.16 23.09
CA LYS A 358 18.25 8.09 22.40
C LYS A 358 16.88 7.48 22.11
N VAL A 359 16.58 6.33 22.73
CA VAL A 359 15.30 5.61 22.59
C VAL A 359 14.53 5.68 23.91
N THR A 360 13.21 5.74 23.82
CA THR A 360 12.31 5.67 24.99
C THR A 360 11.62 4.31 25.06
N TRP A 361 11.68 3.63 26.19
CA TRP A 361 10.98 2.36 26.40
C TRP A 361 9.81 2.55 27.35
N PHE A 362 8.58 2.33 26.88
CA PHE A 362 7.41 2.25 27.72
C PHE A 362 7.24 0.80 28.18
N ILE A 363 7.29 0.57 29.48
CA ILE A 363 7.31 -0.80 30.03
C ILE A 363 6.10 -0.98 30.95
N PRO A 364 5.25 -1.99 30.71
CA PRO A 364 4.22 -2.37 31.67
C PRO A 364 4.86 -2.89 32.97
N GLY A 365 4.24 -2.59 34.12
CA GLY A 365 4.73 -3.07 35.42
C GLY A 365 4.89 -4.59 35.49
N HIS A 366 3.98 -5.34 34.86
CA HIS A 366 4.08 -6.80 34.72
C HIS A 366 5.35 -7.20 33.96
N SER A 367 5.67 -6.55 32.84
CA SER A 367 6.91 -6.81 32.08
C SER A 367 8.16 -6.49 32.90
N MET A 368 8.14 -5.42 33.71
CA MET A 368 9.25 -5.08 34.63
C MET A 368 9.51 -6.21 35.63
N GLU A 369 8.46 -6.74 36.26
CA GLU A 369 8.59 -7.78 37.29
C GLU A 369 8.83 -9.18 36.69
N THR A 370 8.29 -9.46 35.50
CA THR A 370 8.40 -10.77 34.84
C THR A 370 9.74 -10.96 34.14
N PHE A 371 10.31 -9.89 33.58
CA PHE A 371 11.54 -9.94 32.78
C PHE A 371 12.64 -9.00 33.33
N PRO A 372 13.05 -9.14 34.61
CA PRO A 372 13.93 -8.18 35.27
C PRO A 372 15.31 -8.08 34.59
N ARG A 373 15.80 -9.17 33.98
CA ARG A 373 17.06 -9.15 33.21
C ARG A 373 16.96 -8.21 32.01
N GLN A 374 15.91 -8.35 31.21
CA GLN A 374 15.65 -7.54 30.03
C GLN A 374 15.44 -6.07 30.41
N THR A 375 14.61 -5.81 31.43
CA THR A 375 14.38 -4.47 31.95
C THR A 375 15.69 -3.84 32.43
N ARG A 376 16.56 -4.60 33.09
CA ARG A 376 17.90 -4.12 33.47
C ARG A 376 18.77 -3.81 32.25
N SER A 377 18.80 -4.66 31.23
CA SER A 377 19.54 -4.40 29.98
C SER A 377 19.08 -3.11 29.29
N ILE A 378 17.77 -2.82 29.31
CA ILE A 378 17.22 -1.58 28.77
C ILE A 378 17.73 -0.38 29.57
N ILE A 379 17.67 -0.43 30.90
CA ILE A 379 18.18 0.64 31.78
C ILE A 379 19.70 0.86 31.57
N ASP A 380 20.47 -0.23 31.49
CA ASP A 380 21.92 -0.17 31.29
C ASP A 380 22.32 0.38 29.92
N SER A 381 21.40 0.37 28.94
CA SER A 381 21.63 0.97 27.62
C SER A 381 21.61 2.50 27.63
N GLY A 382 21.14 3.11 28.73
CA GLY A 382 20.95 4.56 28.86
C GLY A 382 19.62 5.08 28.31
N ALA A 383 18.77 4.19 27.78
CA ALA A 383 17.45 4.55 27.28
C ALA A 383 16.54 5.17 28.36
N GLU A 384 15.62 6.02 27.92
CA GLU A 384 14.55 6.54 28.77
C GLU A 384 13.55 5.43 29.12
N ILE A 385 12.96 5.46 30.33
CA ILE A 385 11.88 4.55 30.74
C ILE A 385 10.58 5.34 31.00
N GLY A 386 9.54 5.05 30.22
CA GLY A 386 8.17 5.49 30.44
C GLY A 386 7.30 4.38 31.06
N LEU A 387 6.14 4.76 31.58
CA LEU A 387 5.15 3.81 32.12
C LEU A 387 4.12 3.39 31.08
N HIS A 388 3.62 2.15 31.19
CA HIS A 388 2.68 1.56 30.21
C HIS A 388 1.63 0.63 30.83
N GLY A 389 0.92 1.10 31.88
CA GLY A 389 0.02 0.25 32.68
C GLY A 389 0.77 -0.83 33.46
N TYR A 390 0.05 -1.79 34.05
CA TYR A 390 0.68 -2.91 34.75
C TYR A 390 0.65 -4.17 33.88
N SER A 391 -0.54 -4.70 33.59
CA SER A 391 -0.79 -5.83 32.70
C SER A 391 -1.21 -5.38 31.30
N HIS A 392 -0.87 -4.15 30.91
CA HIS A 392 -1.28 -3.54 29.65
C HIS A 392 -2.82 -3.46 29.52
N GLU A 393 -3.48 -2.97 30.58
CA GLU A 393 -4.93 -2.82 30.68
C GLU A 393 -5.43 -1.56 29.95
N GLY A 394 -6.46 -1.70 29.10
CA GLY A 394 -7.12 -0.53 28.48
C GLY A 394 -7.92 0.26 29.51
N ALA A 395 -7.81 1.59 29.51
CA ALA A 395 -8.46 2.44 30.51
C ALA A 395 -9.97 2.17 30.58
N SER A 396 -10.65 1.99 29.45
CA SER A 396 -12.09 1.72 29.37
C SER A 396 -12.58 0.55 30.25
N ALA A 397 -11.72 -0.42 30.58
CA ALA A 397 -12.04 -1.57 31.42
C ALA A 397 -11.84 -1.35 32.93
N LEU A 398 -11.21 -0.24 33.33
CA LEU A 398 -10.83 0.03 34.71
C LEU A 398 -11.82 0.97 35.40
N THR A 399 -11.88 0.91 36.74
CA THR A 399 -12.38 2.02 37.58
C THR A 399 -11.27 3.05 37.80
N GLU A 400 -11.63 4.29 38.18
CA GLU A 400 -10.63 5.33 38.51
C GLU A 400 -9.70 4.93 39.67
N GLU A 401 -10.22 4.17 40.65
CA GLU A 401 -9.42 3.62 41.75
C GLU A 401 -8.40 2.60 41.25
N GLN A 402 -8.80 1.71 40.33
CA GLN A 402 -7.88 0.76 39.71
C GLN A 402 -6.80 1.47 38.87
N GLU A 403 -7.16 2.51 38.10
CA GLU A 403 -6.17 3.33 37.38
C GLU A 403 -5.13 3.93 38.34
N ARG A 404 -5.58 4.48 39.47
CA ARG A 404 -4.71 5.08 40.48
C ARG A 404 -3.77 4.04 41.10
N ASP A 405 -4.30 2.89 41.52
CA ASP A 405 -3.50 1.84 42.14
C ASP A 405 -2.43 1.29 41.19
N ILE A 406 -2.81 1.06 39.93
CA ILE A 406 -1.90 0.63 38.86
C ILE A 406 -0.80 1.67 38.65
N LEU A 407 -1.17 2.95 38.49
CA LEU A 407 -0.21 4.02 38.26
C LEU A 407 0.78 4.14 39.43
N LEU A 408 0.29 4.13 40.68
CA LEU A 408 1.14 4.23 41.88
C LEU A 408 2.12 3.06 42.00
N LYS A 409 1.65 1.83 41.75
CA LYS A 409 2.51 0.64 41.72
C LYS A 409 3.58 0.76 40.64
N CYS A 410 3.22 1.18 39.43
CA CYS A 410 4.18 1.34 38.32
C CYS A 410 5.18 2.48 38.56
N ILE A 411 4.76 3.60 39.17
CA ILE A 411 5.68 4.66 39.62
C ILE A 411 6.70 4.09 40.61
N SER A 412 6.26 3.34 41.63
CA SER A 412 7.16 2.74 42.62
C SER A 412 8.17 1.83 41.93
N LEU A 413 7.71 0.88 41.12
CA LEU A 413 8.56 -0.08 40.41
C LEU A 413 9.63 0.60 39.55
N ALA A 414 9.23 1.54 38.70
CA ALA A 414 10.15 2.24 37.81
C ALA A 414 11.13 3.14 38.58
N THR A 415 10.70 3.72 39.71
CA THR A 415 11.54 4.53 40.58
C THR A 415 12.63 3.67 41.24
N ASP A 416 12.25 2.51 41.77
CA ASP A 416 13.18 1.59 42.43
C ASP A 416 14.22 1.05 41.43
N LEU A 417 13.78 0.64 40.24
CA LEU A 417 14.66 0.12 39.18
C LEU A 417 15.68 1.15 38.66
N ARG A 418 15.35 2.44 38.73
CA ARG A 418 16.21 3.55 38.29
C ARG A 418 16.91 4.28 39.43
N GLY A 419 17.04 3.66 40.60
CA GLY A 419 17.80 4.22 41.71
C GLY A 419 17.21 5.52 42.24
N GLY A 420 15.88 5.60 42.34
CA GLY A 420 15.16 6.73 42.93
C GLY A 420 14.66 7.77 41.93
N ARG A 421 14.91 7.61 40.63
CA ARG A 421 14.42 8.53 39.58
C ARG A 421 13.00 8.17 39.15
N LYS A 422 12.05 9.08 39.40
CA LYS A 422 10.65 8.95 38.98
C LYS A 422 10.50 9.01 37.45
N PRO A 423 9.53 8.29 36.87
CA PRO A 423 9.23 8.40 35.45
C PRO A 423 8.55 9.73 35.16
N VAL A 424 8.82 10.29 33.99
CA VAL A 424 8.21 11.54 33.54
C VAL A 424 7.33 11.37 32.31
N GLY A 425 7.41 10.20 31.66
CA GLY A 425 6.64 9.82 30.48
C GLY A 425 5.65 8.70 30.76
N TYR A 426 4.47 8.80 30.16
CA TYR A 426 3.43 7.78 30.16
C TYR A 426 2.95 7.52 28.75
N ARG A 427 2.53 6.28 28.49
CA ARG A 427 1.73 5.90 27.33
C ARG A 427 0.63 4.95 27.79
N ALA A 428 -0.60 5.19 27.40
CA ALA A 428 -1.71 4.31 27.72
C ALA A 428 -1.64 3.03 26.88
N PRO A 429 -1.87 1.84 27.47
CA PRO A 429 -2.08 0.61 26.72
C PRO A 429 -3.12 0.79 25.61
N LEU A 430 -2.79 0.37 24.38
CA LEU A 430 -3.60 0.60 23.16
C LEU A 430 -4.01 2.06 22.88
N TYR A 431 -3.32 3.03 23.47
CA TYR A 431 -3.72 4.44 23.44
C TYR A 431 -5.13 4.69 24.02
N ASP A 432 -5.70 3.73 24.75
CA ASP A 432 -6.98 3.86 25.44
C ASP A 432 -6.77 4.61 26.75
N ILE A 433 -6.97 5.93 26.71
CA ILE A 433 -6.76 6.85 27.82
C ILE A 433 -8.03 7.65 28.13
N ARG A 434 -8.26 7.97 29.40
CA ARG A 434 -9.40 8.77 29.87
C ARG A 434 -8.95 10.05 30.56
N GLU A 435 -9.88 10.98 30.73
CA GLU A 435 -9.66 12.24 31.45
C GLU A 435 -9.18 11.99 32.88
N SER A 436 -9.70 10.95 33.55
CA SER A 436 -9.23 10.53 34.89
C SER A 436 -7.75 10.18 34.88
N THR A 437 -7.28 9.44 33.87
CA THR A 437 -5.88 9.07 33.72
C THR A 437 -5.01 10.31 33.51
N LEU A 438 -5.41 11.23 32.62
CA LEU A 438 -4.69 12.47 32.38
C LEU A 438 -4.58 13.34 33.64
N MET A 439 -5.63 13.40 34.45
CA MET A 439 -5.62 14.09 35.74
C MET A 439 -4.70 13.41 36.75
N LEU A 440 -4.66 12.08 36.80
CA LEU A 440 -3.73 11.32 37.64
C LEU A 440 -2.28 11.57 37.24
N LEU A 441 -1.97 11.58 35.95
CA LEU A 441 -0.62 11.89 35.44
C LEU A 441 -0.20 13.30 35.86
N HIS A 442 -1.11 14.27 35.75
CA HIS A 442 -0.87 15.63 36.21
C HIS A 442 -0.65 15.70 37.74
N GLU A 443 -1.51 15.07 38.54
CA GLU A 443 -1.41 15.00 40.01
C GLU A 443 -0.04 14.45 40.46
N HIS A 444 0.48 13.47 39.72
CA HIS A 444 1.77 12.83 40.01
C HIS A 444 2.97 13.50 39.31
N GLY A 445 2.77 14.61 38.61
CA GLY A 445 3.84 15.44 38.04
C GLY A 445 4.53 14.84 36.82
N PHE A 446 3.81 14.05 36.01
CA PHE A 446 4.33 13.61 34.71
C PHE A 446 4.57 14.82 33.80
N LEU A 447 5.64 14.76 33.02
CA LEU A 447 5.99 15.79 32.05
C LEU A 447 5.18 15.63 30.78
N TYR A 448 5.04 14.40 30.30
CA TYR A 448 4.38 14.13 29.03
C TYR A 448 3.58 12.82 29.01
N ASP A 449 2.56 12.81 28.15
CA ASP A 449 1.84 11.65 27.65
C ASP A 449 2.17 11.45 26.16
N SER A 450 2.04 10.21 25.69
CA SER A 450 2.16 9.85 24.28
C SER A 450 1.11 8.80 23.95
N SER A 451 -0.15 9.24 23.94
CA SER A 451 -1.34 8.40 23.73
C SER A 451 -2.39 9.06 22.84
N LEU A 452 -2.32 10.37 22.62
CA LEU A 452 -3.30 11.13 21.85
C LEU A 452 -2.77 11.48 20.46
N ASN A 453 -3.68 11.81 19.55
CA ASN A 453 -3.38 12.04 18.13
C ASN A 453 -4.06 13.29 17.56
N SER A 454 -4.26 14.33 18.38
CA SER A 454 -4.89 15.60 17.92
C SER A 454 -4.00 16.38 16.97
N TYR A 455 -2.70 16.15 17.05
CA TYR A 455 -1.68 16.55 16.08
C TYR A 455 -0.89 15.30 15.69
N ASP A 456 -0.08 15.38 14.65
CA ASP A 456 0.58 14.22 14.08
C ASP A 456 2.12 14.31 14.12
N ALA A 457 2.68 15.52 14.14
CA ALA A 457 4.14 15.75 14.15
C ALA A 457 4.61 16.88 15.08
N VAL A 458 3.73 17.51 15.86
CA VAL A 458 4.09 18.62 16.76
C VAL A 458 3.55 18.36 18.17
N PRO A 459 4.38 18.44 19.23
CA PRO A 459 3.88 18.34 20.60
C PRO A 459 2.92 19.47 20.96
N TYR A 460 2.02 19.23 21.90
CA TYR A 460 1.00 20.20 22.31
C TYR A 460 0.61 20.02 23.78
N HIS A 461 0.00 21.05 24.38
CA HIS A 461 -0.58 20.89 25.71
C HIS A 461 -1.87 20.09 25.65
N VAL A 462 -1.99 19.08 26.51
CA VAL A 462 -3.21 18.28 26.62
C VAL A 462 -4.40 19.17 26.99
N THR A 463 -5.45 19.07 26.20
CA THR A 463 -6.72 19.76 26.43
C THR A 463 -7.81 18.73 26.63
N ILE A 464 -8.49 18.78 27.77
CA ILE A 464 -9.64 17.92 28.06
C ILE A 464 -10.94 18.75 28.12
N PRO A 465 -12.09 18.16 27.73
CA PRO A 465 -13.39 18.70 28.09
C PRO A 465 -13.55 18.87 29.62
N PRO A 466 -14.54 19.63 30.10
CA PRO A 466 -14.84 19.67 31.53
C PRO A 466 -15.02 18.26 32.09
N VAL A 467 -14.51 18.00 33.30
CA VAL A 467 -14.66 16.70 33.98
C VAL A 467 -16.15 16.31 34.03
N GLY A 468 -16.46 15.08 33.59
CA GLY A 468 -17.84 14.59 33.50
C GLY A 468 -18.59 15.02 32.24
N TYR A 469 -17.96 15.72 31.30
CA TYR A 469 -18.53 15.99 29.99
C TYR A 469 -18.65 14.69 29.18
N THR A 470 -19.87 14.37 28.76
CA THR A 470 -20.12 13.29 27.80
C THR A 470 -20.44 13.90 26.44
N PRO A 471 -19.75 13.49 25.35
CA PRO A 471 -20.12 13.91 24.02
C PRO A 471 -21.60 13.67 23.71
N HIS A 472 -22.19 14.54 22.90
CA HIS A 472 -23.57 14.40 22.47
C HIS A 472 -23.70 13.30 21.40
N ILE A 473 -23.79 12.04 21.85
CA ILE A 473 -23.90 10.85 20.99
C ILE A 473 -25.31 10.77 20.37
N PRO A 474 -25.45 10.43 19.07
CA PRO A 474 -26.76 10.18 18.46
C PRO A 474 -27.59 9.11 19.18
N ASP A 475 -28.80 9.49 19.60
CA ASP A 475 -29.79 8.60 20.21
C ASP A 475 -31.04 8.54 19.33
N TYR A 476 -31.03 7.68 18.31
CA TYR A 476 -32.09 7.64 17.27
C TYR A 476 -33.53 7.40 17.79
N THR A 477 -33.72 7.20 19.10
CA THR A 477 -35.04 7.17 19.75
C THR A 477 -35.59 8.56 20.12
N LYS A 478 -34.75 9.60 20.12
CA LYS A 478 -35.11 10.99 20.47
C LYS A 478 -35.08 11.90 19.23
N SER A 479 -35.51 13.15 19.40
CA SER A 479 -35.36 14.16 18.35
C SER A 479 -33.87 14.47 18.11
N ALA A 480 -33.49 14.72 16.86
CA ALA A 480 -32.12 15.06 16.47
C ALA A 480 -31.55 16.25 17.25
N SER A 481 -32.40 17.19 17.69
CA SER A 481 -32.00 18.33 18.53
C SER A 481 -31.35 17.92 19.86
N SER A 482 -31.55 16.68 20.32
CA SER A 482 -30.93 16.17 21.55
C SER A 482 -29.43 15.89 21.40
N TRP A 483 -28.92 15.64 20.19
CA TRP A 483 -27.50 15.39 19.93
C TRP A 483 -26.84 16.31 18.89
N MET A 484 -27.58 17.11 18.11
CA MET A 484 -27.02 18.13 17.21
C MET A 484 -26.44 19.33 17.99
N LYS A 485 -25.45 19.08 18.83
CA LYS A 485 -24.77 20.05 19.70
C LYS A 485 -23.26 19.89 19.52
N PRO A 486 -22.50 20.97 19.32
CA PRO A 486 -21.06 20.88 19.14
C PRO A 486 -20.37 20.46 20.44
N THR A 487 -19.25 19.75 20.30
CA THR A 487 -18.34 19.47 21.42
C THR A 487 -17.67 20.78 21.88
N PRO A 488 -17.67 21.11 23.18
CA PRO A 488 -16.99 22.29 23.68
C PRO A 488 -15.47 22.07 23.58
N MET A 489 -14.81 22.84 22.71
CA MET A 489 -13.36 22.83 22.53
C MET A 489 -12.77 24.16 23.02
N LEU A 490 -11.55 24.14 23.57
CA LEU A 490 -10.77 25.36 23.79
C LEU A 490 -10.57 26.02 22.41
N ARG A 491 -11.20 27.18 22.20
CA ARG A 491 -10.89 28.07 21.07
C ARG A 491 -10.02 29.21 21.60
N ALA A 492 -9.00 29.61 20.83
CA ALA A 492 -8.36 30.90 21.04
C ALA A 492 -9.44 32.00 20.98
N GLY A 493 -9.70 32.68 22.11
CA GLY A 493 -10.75 33.69 22.26
C GLY A 493 -12.20 33.17 22.45
N GLY A 494 -12.41 31.87 22.73
CA GLY A 494 -13.74 31.30 23.02
C GLY A 494 -14.11 31.21 24.51
N PRO A 495 -15.34 30.79 24.87
CA PRO A 495 -15.83 30.80 26.26
C PRO A 495 -15.01 29.91 27.20
N LYS A 496 -14.90 30.34 28.47
CA LYS A 496 -13.98 29.88 29.54
C LYS A 496 -14.27 28.48 30.14
N ASP A 497 -14.89 27.56 29.42
CA ASP A 497 -15.48 26.37 30.06
C ASP A 497 -14.70 25.07 29.89
N ALA A 498 -13.60 25.03 29.13
CA ALA A 498 -12.70 23.86 29.07
C ALA A 498 -11.50 24.02 30.02
N VAL A 499 -11.10 22.91 30.67
CA VAL A 499 -10.01 22.87 31.63
C VAL A 499 -8.74 22.42 30.89
N SER A 500 -7.78 23.33 30.73
CA SER A 500 -6.43 22.92 30.35
C SER A 500 -5.83 22.10 31.50
N VAL A 501 -5.20 20.96 31.21
CA VAL A 501 -4.31 20.29 32.17
C VAL A 501 -2.95 20.97 32.02
N PRO A 502 -2.67 22.07 32.74
CA PRO A 502 -1.84 23.15 32.20
C PRO A 502 -0.35 22.80 32.02
N SER A 503 0.07 21.61 32.48
CA SER A 503 1.47 21.20 32.50
C SER A 503 1.77 19.89 31.77
N LEU A 504 0.78 19.15 31.27
CA LEU A 504 1.01 17.86 30.60
C LEU A 504 1.16 18.07 29.10
N ILE A 505 2.30 17.64 28.56
CA ILE A 505 2.64 17.74 27.14
C ILE A 505 2.24 16.43 26.47
N GLU A 506 1.55 16.52 25.34
CA GLU A 506 1.36 15.37 24.46
C GLU A 506 2.47 15.34 23.42
N ILE A 507 3.14 14.19 23.29
CA ILE A 507 3.93 13.86 22.10
C ILE A 507 3.08 12.89 21.26
N PRO A 508 2.53 13.34 20.13
CA PRO A 508 1.48 12.61 19.45
C PRO A 508 1.92 11.22 18.99
N VAL A 509 1.02 10.25 19.14
CA VAL A 509 1.16 8.92 18.54
C VAL A 509 0.50 8.87 17.17
N SER A 510 0.84 7.83 16.40
CA SER A 510 0.14 7.54 15.16
C SER A 510 0.05 6.04 14.92
N TRP A 511 -1.16 5.57 14.62
CA TRP A 511 -1.39 4.23 14.09
C TRP A 511 -0.66 3.95 12.76
N TYR A 512 -0.18 5.00 12.09
CA TYR A 512 0.54 4.92 10.82
C TYR A 512 2.07 4.95 10.97
N THR A 513 2.59 5.11 12.19
CA THR A 513 4.04 5.02 12.49
C THR A 513 4.32 4.06 13.64
N GLU A 514 3.65 2.91 13.61
CA GLU A 514 3.88 1.81 14.53
C GLU A 514 3.90 0.45 13.81
N ASP A 515 4.57 -0.54 14.39
CA ASP A 515 4.80 -1.86 13.76
C ASP A 515 3.71 -2.88 14.07
N ALA A 516 3.13 -2.88 15.27
CA ALA A 516 2.26 -3.95 15.74
C ALA A 516 0.91 -3.99 15.04
N THR A 517 0.25 -2.85 14.81
CA THR A 517 -1.05 -2.82 14.12
C THR A 517 -1.02 -3.51 12.74
N PRO A 518 -0.07 -3.21 11.84
CA PRO A 518 -0.01 -3.88 10.54
C PRO A 518 0.67 -5.26 10.57
N LEU A 519 1.68 -5.46 11.42
CA LEU A 519 2.61 -6.61 11.33
C LEU A 519 2.49 -7.63 12.47
N ASN A 520 1.77 -7.33 13.55
CA ASN A 520 1.52 -8.28 14.63
C ASN A 520 0.19 -9.03 14.42
N PHE A 521 0.18 -10.32 14.75
CA PHE A 521 -1.02 -11.16 14.66
C PHE A 521 -1.51 -11.53 16.07
N TYR A 522 -2.70 -11.06 16.42
CA TYR A 522 -3.45 -11.44 17.61
C TYR A 522 -4.58 -12.39 17.22
N PRO A 523 -4.47 -13.71 17.44
CA PRO A 523 -5.37 -14.70 16.85
C PRO A 523 -6.84 -14.54 17.22
N ASN A 524 -7.12 -13.94 18.37
CA ASN A 524 -8.46 -13.76 18.90
C ASN A 524 -8.98 -12.30 18.81
N SER A 525 -8.26 -11.41 18.12
CA SER A 525 -8.72 -10.05 17.87
C SER A 525 -9.39 -9.94 16.50
N HIS A 526 -10.63 -9.46 16.47
CA HIS A 526 -11.43 -9.36 15.23
C HIS A 526 -10.84 -8.42 14.17
N SER A 527 -10.05 -7.43 14.59
CA SER A 527 -9.41 -6.43 13.71
C SER A 527 -7.92 -6.70 13.49
N THR A 528 -7.41 -7.87 13.89
CA THR A 528 -5.98 -8.18 13.74
C THR A 528 -5.54 -8.20 12.28
N HIS A 529 -4.35 -7.67 12.01
CA HIS A 529 -3.60 -7.93 10.78
C HIS A 529 -2.48 -8.95 11.08
N GLY A 530 -1.24 -8.69 10.63
CA GLY A 530 -0.10 -9.57 10.87
C GLY A 530 0.54 -10.18 9.61
N TYR A 531 -0.03 -9.89 8.44
CA TYR A 531 0.47 -10.39 7.16
C TYR A 531 0.69 -9.28 6.12
N VAL A 532 0.69 -8.01 6.55
CA VAL A 532 1.03 -6.88 5.68
C VAL A 532 2.51 -7.00 5.28
N GLY A 533 2.83 -6.76 4.01
CA GLY A 533 4.21 -6.83 3.54
C GLY A 533 5.08 -5.75 4.19
N THR A 534 6.24 -6.12 4.73
CA THR A 534 7.17 -5.20 5.42
C THR A 534 7.57 -4.01 4.54
N ALA A 535 7.78 -4.24 3.24
CA ALA A 535 8.10 -3.17 2.30
C ALA A 535 7.01 -2.08 2.20
N ALA A 536 5.73 -2.45 2.34
CA ALA A 536 4.63 -1.49 2.30
C ALA A 536 4.61 -0.62 3.57
N VAL A 537 4.86 -1.23 4.72
CA VAL A 537 4.94 -0.50 6.01
C VAL A 537 6.14 0.44 6.02
N GLU A 538 7.32 -0.06 5.61
CA GLU A 538 8.53 0.77 5.51
C GLU A 538 8.35 1.95 4.54
N GLN A 539 7.73 1.72 3.38
CA GLN A 539 7.45 2.78 2.42
C GLN A 539 6.51 3.85 3.00
N MET A 540 5.45 3.45 3.72
CA MET A 540 4.54 4.38 4.37
C MET A 540 5.27 5.27 5.40
N TRP A 541 6.21 4.69 6.17
CA TRP A 541 7.03 5.47 7.10
C TRP A 541 7.97 6.43 6.38
N TRP A 542 8.58 6.01 5.26
CA TRP A 542 9.40 6.89 4.43
C TRP A 542 8.61 8.04 3.83
N ASP A 543 7.41 7.78 3.31
CA ASP A 543 6.55 8.79 2.71
C ASP A 543 6.20 9.88 3.74
N ARG A 544 5.83 9.47 4.95
CA ARG A 544 5.55 10.40 6.05
C ARG A 544 6.79 11.18 6.47
N PHE A 545 7.94 10.51 6.67
CA PHE A 545 9.19 11.18 7.02
C PHE A 545 9.59 12.23 5.97
N ASN A 546 9.59 11.86 4.69
CA ASN A 546 9.99 12.75 3.61
C ASN A 546 9.03 13.94 3.49
N TRP A 547 7.72 13.70 3.64
CA TRP A 547 6.74 14.77 3.60
C TRP A 547 6.97 15.79 4.73
N LEU A 548 7.12 15.33 5.98
CA LEU A 548 7.41 16.20 7.13
C LEU A 548 8.73 16.95 6.95
N TRP A 549 9.75 16.28 6.46
CA TRP A 549 11.06 16.87 6.21
C TRP A 549 11.01 17.97 5.14
N GLU A 550 10.25 17.77 4.07
CA GLU A 550 10.17 18.71 2.95
C GLU A 550 9.22 19.89 3.23
N HIS A 551 8.15 19.66 4.00
CA HIS A 551 7.04 20.61 4.09
C HIS A 551 6.85 21.25 5.46
N GLU A 552 7.16 20.56 6.57
CA GLU A 552 6.82 21.03 7.92
C GLU A 552 8.00 21.21 8.86
N SER A 553 9.19 20.70 8.51
CA SER A 553 10.38 20.82 9.37
C SER A 553 10.97 22.24 9.43
N TRP A 554 10.41 23.21 8.72
CA TRP A 554 10.89 24.58 8.66
C TRP A 554 10.66 25.34 9.97
N ILE A 555 11.66 26.11 10.41
CA ILE A 555 11.55 27.04 11.54
C ILE A 555 11.39 28.47 11.00
N GLU A 556 10.37 29.19 11.47
CA GLU A 556 10.16 30.61 11.13
C GLU A 556 10.90 31.55 12.10
N GLU A 557 11.64 32.53 11.58
CA GLU A 557 12.42 33.50 12.40
C GLU A 557 11.57 34.66 12.99
N ASN A 558 10.29 34.82 12.60
CA ASN A 558 9.53 36.07 12.84
C ASN A 558 8.39 35.98 13.88
N GLY A 559 8.39 35.00 14.78
CA GLY A 559 7.65 35.09 16.05
C GLY A 559 6.16 34.74 16.05
N GLU A 560 5.59 34.23 14.95
CA GLU A 560 4.22 33.68 14.92
C GLU A 560 4.16 32.17 14.58
N GLY A 561 5.31 31.55 14.25
CA GLY A 561 5.46 30.12 13.93
C GLY A 561 6.26 29.31 14.98
N SER A 562 6.32 27.98 14.81
CA SER A 562 7.03 27.05 15.70
C SER A 562 8.55 27.22 15.60
N SER A 563 9.19 27.78 16.63
CA SER A 563 10.66 27.78 16.80
C SER A 563 11.24 26.37 17.05
N PHE A 564 10.38 25.37 17.23
CA PHE A 564 10.73 24.02 17.67
C PHE A 564 11.00 23.03 16.52
N GLY A 565 10.39 23.23 15.34
CA GLY A 565 10.37 22.28 14.22
C GLY A 565 9.33 21.16 14.41
N THR A 566 9.60 19.97 13.85
CA THR A 566 8.71 18.79 13.90
C THR A 566 9.32 17.59 14.62
N VAL A 567 8.47 16.63 14.98
CA VAL A 567 8.79 15.33 15.55
C VAL A 567 8.30 14.25 14.60
N PHE A 568 9.13 13.25 14.34
CA PHE A 568 8.76 12.03 13.64
C PHE A 568 8.77 10.85 14.64
N PRO A 569 7.63 10.53 15.25
CA PRO A 569 7.52 9.42 16.21
C PRO A 569 7.39 8.08 15.50
N ILE A 570 8.12 7.07 15.97
CA ILE A 570 8.04 5.67 15.53
C ILE A 570 7.89 4.80 16.77
N ILE A 571 6.95 3.87 16.74
CA ILE A 571 6.64 2.98 17.87
C ILE A 571 6.90 1.53 17.46
N LEU A 572 7.68 0.83 18.27
CA LEU A 572 8.08 -0.56 18.01
C LEU A 572 7.67 -1.47 19.16
N HIS A 573 7.42 -2.75 18.87
CA HIS A 573 7.09 -3.74 19.90
C HIS A 573 8.03 -4.94 19.80
N PRO A 574 8.73 -5.37 20.88
CA PRO A 574 9.71 -6.45 20.79
C PRO A 574 9.19 -7.77 20.23
N GLU A 575 7.94 -8.14 20.52
CA GLU A 575 7.29 -9.35 19.99
C GLU A 575 6.98 -9.28 18.48
N CYS A 576 6.91 -8.06 17.93
CA CYS A 576 6.69 -7.76 16.51
C CYS A 576 8.02 -7.39 15.82
N ALA A 577 8.56 -6.20 16.05
CA ALA A 577 9.84 -5.73 15.51
C ALA A 577 11.00 -6.70 15.72
N GLY A 578 10.99 -7.49 16.79
CA GLY A 578 12.01 -8.50 17.06
C GLY A 578 12.00 -9.70 16.11
N ARG A 579 10.93 -9.93 15.33
CA ARG A 579 10.81 -11.06 14.40
C ARG A 579 11.84 -10.95 13.28
N SER A 580 12.38 -12.08 12.82
CA SER A 580 13.53 -12.09 11.90
C SER A 580 13.32 -11.36 10.57
N HIS A 581 12.09 -11.36 10.05
CA HIS A 581 11.74 -10.67 8.81
C HIS A 581 11.40 -9.18 9.02
N ILE A 582 11.03 -8.79 10.25
CA ILE A 582 10.68 -7.40 10.60
C ILE A 582 11.91 -6.66 11.13
N ILE A 583 12.76 -7.28 11.94
CA ILE A 583 13.98 -6.66 12.48
C ILE A 583 14.93 -6.17 11.37
N GLY A 584 14.95 -6.87 10.22
CA GLY A 584 15.68 -6.43 9.03
C GLY A 584 15.12 -5.13 8.44
N MET A 585 13.79 -5.00 8.37
CA MET A 585 13.10 -3.77 7.96
C MET A 585 13.42 -2.62 8.93
N ILE A 586 13.33 -2.87 10.25
CA ILE A 586 13.65 -1.86 11.28
C ILE A 586 15.11 -1.41 11.17
N GLN A 587 16.04 -2.34 10.98
CA GLN A 587 17.45 -2.02 10.81
C GLN A 587 17.68 -1.15 9.57
N ASN A 588 17.12 -1.54 8.42
CA ASN A 588 17.24 -0.79 7.17
C ASN A 588 16.67 0.63 7.31
N PHE A 589 15.50 0.75 7.94
CA PHE A 589 14.85 2.04 8.13
C PHE A 589 15.69 2.98 9.01
N ILE A 590 16.20 2.49 10.16
CA ILE A 590 17.06 3.28 11.06
C ILE A 590 18.37 3.67 10.36
N GLU A 591 19.01 2.76 9.63
CA GLU A 591 20.23 3.04 8.86
C GLU A 591 19.97 4.10 7.76
N GLY A 592 18.81 4.04 7.12
CA GLY A 592 18.35 5.07 6.18
C GLY A 592 18.13 6.42 6.85
N LEU A 593 17.51 6.46 8.03
CA LEU A 593 17.29 7.70 8.78
C LEU A 593 18.62 8.33 9.20
N ARG A 594 19.60 7.52 9.61
CA ARG A 594 20.97 7.99 9.87
C ARG A 594 21.65 8.54 8.62
N THR A 595 21.39 7.94 7.46
CA THR A 595 21.88 8.46 6.18
C THR A 595 21.25 9.81 5.87
N LYS A 596 19.94 9.98 6.07
CA LYS A 596 19.25 11.27 5.93
C LYS A 596 19.84 12.32 6.89
N MET A 597 20.09 11.95 8.14
CA MET A 597 20.74 12.79 9.15
C MET A 597 22.15 13.23 8.71
N ALA A 598 22.98 12.30 8.22
CA ALA A 598 24.33 12.61 7.77
C ALA A 598 24.38 13.52 6.53
N CYS A 599 23.33 13.50 5.71
CA CYS A 599 23.17 14.38 4.55
C CYS A 599 22.58 15.75 4.89
N ALA A 600 21.94 15.91 6.06
CA ALA A 600 21.39 17.17 6.52
C ALA A 600 22.47 18.04 7.19
N HIS A 601 22.19 19.33 7.38
CA HIS A 601 23.09 20.17 8.16
C HIS A 601 23.06 19.74 9.64
N GLU A 602 24.17 19.99 10.35
CA GLU A 602 24.30 19.64 11.76
C GLU A 602 23.15 20.21 12.59
N GLY A 603 22.48 19.35 13.34
CA GLY A 603 21.34 19.70 14.19
C GLY A 603 19.98 19.79 13.48
N GLU A 604 19.90 19.65 12.15
CA GLU A 604 18.61 19.67 11.45
C GLU A 604 17.81 18.38 11.64
N ILE A 605 18.49 17.23 11.72
CA ILE A 605 17.88 15.94 12.03
C ILE A 605 18.61 15.39 13.26
N VAL A 606 17.87 15.01 14.29
CA VAL A 606 18.43 14.45 15.53
C VAL A 606 17.57 13.29 16.03
N PHE A 607 18.21 12.30 16.67
CA PHE A 607 17.52 11.27 17.44
C PHE A 607 17.46 11.72 18.89
N GLU A 608 16.27 11.78 19.47
CA GLU A 608 16.09 12.20 20.86
C GLU A 608 15.06 11.33 21.59
N THR A 609 15.25 11.22 22.90
CA THR A 609 14.24 10.61 23.78
C THR A 609 13.01 11.51 23.86
N MET A 610 11.87 10.92 24.15
CA MET A 610 10.62 11.64 24.35
C MET A 610 10.70 12.65 25.51
N GLU A 611 11.38 12.33 26.61
CA GLU A 611 11.64 13.31 27.69
C GLU A 611 12.41 14.53 27.19
N THR A 612 13.42 14.33 26.33
CA THR A 612 14.22 15.44 25.78
C THR A 612 13.37 16.32 24.86
N ILE A 613 12.57 15.68 23.99
CA ILE A 613 11.62 16.36 23.10
C ILE A 613 10.61 17.20 23.90
N ALA A 614 10.03 16.64 24.97
CA ALA A 614 9.08 17.33 25.82
C ALA A 614 9.72 18.53 26.55
N LYS A 615 10.94 18.40 27.07
CA LYS A 615 11.68 19.50 27.72
C LYS A 615 11.99 20.62 26.75
N GLU A 616 12.58 20.31 25.59
CA GLU A 616 12.89 21.31 24.57
C GLU A 616 11.63 22.02 24.08
N TRP A 617 10.52 21.29 23.93
CA TRP A 617 9.26 21.89 23.49
C TRP A 617 8.73 22.87 24.53
N LYS A 618 8.75 22.47 25.80
CA LYS A 618 8.35 23.33 26.92
C LYS A 618 9.18 24.60 26.98
N GLU A 619 10.51 24.48 26.90
CA GLU A 619 11.44 25.61 26.90
C GLU A 619 11.17 26.57 25.72
N SER A 620 10.94 26.04 24.52
CA SER A 620 10.64 26.85 23.33
C SER A 620 9.33 27.66 23.43
N ARG A 621 8.42 27.26 24.33
CA ARG A 621 7.15 27.98 24.58
C ARG A 621 7.29 29.00 25.71
N GLU A 622 8.16 28.75 26.69
CA GLU A 622 8.44 29.69 27.79
C GLU A 622 9.25 30.91 27.31
N GLU A 623 10.09 30.78 26.27
CA GLU A 623 10.83 31.89 25.65
C GLU A 623 9.94 32.87 24.83
N HIS A 624 8.65 32.56 24.66
CA HIS A 624 7.69 33.38 23.88
C HIS A 624 6.60 34.05 24.74
N TYR A 625 6.74 33.99 26.07
CA TYR A 625 5.97 34.76 27.06
C TYR A 625 6.91 35.67 27.87
#